data_AF-A0A4R6PS48-F1
#
_entry.id   AF-A0A4R6PS48-F1
#
_cell.length_a   1.000
_cell.length_b   1.000
_cell.length_c   1.000
_cell.angle_alpha   90.00
_cell.angle_beta   90.00
_cell.angle_gamma   90.00
#
_symmetry.space_group_name_H-M   'P 1'
#
loop_
_entity.id
_entity.type
_entity.pdbx_description
1 polymer ?
#
loop_
_entity_poly.entity_id
_entity_poly.type
_entity_poly.pdbx_seq_one_letter_code
_entity_poly.pdbx_strand_id
1 'polypeptide(L)'
;MAGTVTGLTQEDGRTIGFVLSCYFTQAIDLAELRKWCEYVIITNEMQDIPQYMFDLVSITSAGEISSIIGFSVGGGSRQEDNALYGIAFGRGRDVFDPPFGPAQAKRALHTRPGVLRRFRDVFPFIELEI
;
A
#
# COMPACT_ATOMS: atom_id res chain seq x y z
N MET A 1 -12.91 15.46 -9.29
CA MET A 1 -13.28 14.05 -9.50
C MET A 1 -12.06 13.23 -9.18
N ALA A 2 -12.13 12.33 -8.19
CA ALA A 2 -11.06 11.39 -7.95
C ALA A 2 -10.93 10.51 -9.20
N GLY A 3 -9.72 10.39 -9.75
CA GLY A 3 -9.49 9.59 -10.96
C GLY A 3 -9.64 8.09 -10.66
N THR A 4 -10.06 7.32 -11.67
CA THR A 4 -10.13 5.86 -11.63
C THR A 4 -8.79 5.26 -11.20
N VAL A 5 -8.80 4.30 -10.28
CA VAL A 5 -7.60 3.59 -9.85
C VAL A 5 -7.28 2.49 -10.85
N THR A 6 -6.09 2.53 -11.46
CA THR A 6 -5.60 1.53 -12.42
C THR A 6 -4.44 0.71 -11.83
N GLY A 7 -3.94 -0.29 -12.57
CA GLY A 7 -2.79 -1.08 -12.12
C GLY A 7 -3.13 -2.13 -11.07
N LEU A 8 -4.28 -2.80 -11.27
CA LEU A 8 -4.89 -3.73 -10.33
C LEU A 8 -4.97 -5.18 -10.86
N THR A 9 -4.45 -5.48 -12.05
CA THR A 9 -4.56 -6.83 -12.65
C THR A 9 -3.23 -7.58 -12.61
N GLN A 10 -3.21 -8.83 -13.09
CA GLN A 10 -1.97 -9.59 -13.21
C GLN A 10 -1.03 -8.99 -14.27
N GLU A 11 -1.59 -8.50 -15.37
CA GLU A 11 -0.85 -7.90 -16.49
C GLU A 11 -0.31 -6.51 -16.12
N ASP A 12 -1.05 -5.77 -15.30
CA ASP A 12 -0.64 -4.49 -14.75
C ASP A 12 -0.96 -4.44 -13.24
N GLY A 13 -0.04 -4.97 -12.43
CA GLY A 13 -0.18 -5.04 -10.97
C GLY A 13 0.52 -3.91 -10.22
N ARG A 14 0.89 -2.81 -10.89
CA ARG A 14 1.79 -1.78 -10.33
C ARG A 14 1.22 -1.10 -9.09
N THR A 15 -0.08 -0.86 -9.02
CA THR A 15 -0.73 -0.17 -7.89
C THR A 15 -0.96 -1.14 -6.75
N ILE A 16 -1.55 -2.31 -7.03
CA ILE A 16 -1.77 -3.33 -6.00
C ILE A 16 -0.44 -3.80 -5.37
N GLY A 17 0.61 -3.97 -6.17
CA GLY A 17 1.95 -4.29 -5.67
C GLY A 17 2.50 -3.24 -4.71
N PHE A 18 2.30 -1.95 -5.02
CA PHE A 18 2.69 -0.86 -4.12
C PHE A 18 1.89 -0.85 -2.80
N VAL A 19 0.59 -1.09 -2.87
CA VAL A 19 -0.28 -1.18 -1.68
C VAL A 19 0.16 -2.33 -0.79
N LEU A 20 0.47 -3.48 -1.36
CA LEU A 20 1.00 -4.61 -0.60
C LEU A 20 2.37 -4.30 0.01
N SER A 21 3.29 -3.67 -0.72
CA SER A 21 4.55 -3.17 -0.14
C SER A 21 4.29 -2.23 1.04
N CYS A 22 3.31 -1.32 0.95
CA CYS A 22 2.92 -0.44 2.05
C CYS A 22 2.39 -1.23 3.26
N TYR A 23 1.59 -2.27 3.01
CA TYR A 23 1.05 -3.12 4.07
C TYR A 23 2.16 -3.94 4.76
N PHE A 24 3.02 -4.61 4.00
CA PHE A 24 4.08 -5.47 4.55
C PHE A 24 5.20 -4.69 5.26
N THR A 25 5.43 -3.43 4.86
CA THR A 25 6.35 -2.52 5.58
C THR A 25 5.68 -1.80 6.74
N GLN A 26 4.41 -2.12 7.05
CA GLN A 26 3.58 -1.51 8.08
C GLN A 26 3.40 0.01 7.89
N ALA A 27 3.57 0.53 6.66
CA ALA A 27 3.23 1.90 6.31
C ALA A 27 1.72 2.15 6.31
N ILE A 28 0.92 1.11 6.04
CA ILE A 28 -0.52 1.04 6.30
C ILE A 28 -0.87 -0.18 7.16
N ASP A 29 -1.99 -0.14 7.87
CA ASP A 29 -2.51 -1.29 8.63
C ASP A 29 -3.64 -2.02 7.87
N LEU A 30 -4.21 -3.05 8.50
CA LEU A 30 -5.27 -3.83 7.87
C LEU A 30 -6.57 -3.02 7.67
N ALA A 31 -6.90 -2.12 8.59
CA ALA A 31 -8.08 -1.28 8.45
C ALA A 31 -7.91 -0.29 7.30
N GLU A 32 -6.72 0.27 7.13
CA GLU A 32 -6.37 1.15 6.03
C GLU A 32 -6.30 0.43 4.68
N LEU A 33 -5.84 -0.82 4.66
CA LEU A 33 -5.92 -1.68 3.47
C LEU A 33 -7.38 -1.88 3.04
N ARG A 34 -8.27 -2.25 3.98
CA ARG A 34 -9.71 -2.40 3.70
C ARG A 34 -10.33 -1.09 3.19
N LYS A 35 -10.00 0.03 3.85
CA LYS A 35 -10.45 1.37 3.43
C LYS A 35 -9.94 1.75 2.04
N TRP A 36 -8.73 1.32 1.67
CA TRP A 36 -8.22 1.50 0.31
C TRP A 36 -9.03 0.67 -0.70
N CYS A 37 -9.38 -0.58 -0.37
CA CYS A 37 -10.25 -1.38 -1.22
C CYS A 37 -11.66 -0.76 -1.37
N GLU A 38 -12.24 -0.23 -0.30
CA GLU A 38 -13.50 0.55 -0.35
C GLU A 38 -13.36 1.76 -1.27
N TYR A 39 -12.26 2.50 -1.17
CA TYR A 39 -11.98 3.64 -2.04
C TYR A 39 -11.92 3.22 -3.52
N VAL A 40 -11.25 2.12 -3.87
CA VAL A 40 -11.23 1.57 -5.24
C VAL A 40 -12.64 1.23 -5.70
N ILE A 41 -13.44 0.55 -4.87
CA ILE A 41 -14.80 0.14 -5.21
C ILE A 41 -15.71 1.34 -5.49
N ILE A 42 -15.55 2.44 -4.74
CA ILE A 42 -16.40 3.64 -4.88
C ILE A 42 -15.95 4.53 -6.06
N THR A 43 -14.67 4.49 -6.44
CA THR A 43 -14.09 5.40 -7.44
C THR A 43 -13.97 4.80 -8.84
N ASN A 44 -14.07 3.49 -8.98
CA ASN A 44 -14.02 2.80 -10.27
C ASN A 44 -15.42 2.42 -10.77
N GLU A 45 -15.55 2.24 -12.09
CA GLU A 45 -16.74 1.62 -12.67
C GLU A 45 -16.75 0.11 -12.38
N MET A 46 -17.95 -0.49 -12.24
CA MET A 46 -18.10 -1.87 -11.75
C MET A 46 -17.31 -2.89 -12.58
N GLN A 47 -17.25 -2.73 -13.90
CA GLN A 47 -16.51 -3.64 -14.79
C GLN A 47 -14.98 -3.55 -14.65
N ASP A 48 -14.47 -2.47 -14.06
CA ASP A 48 -13.04 -2.21 -13.89
C ASP A 48 -12.53 -2.62 -12.50
N ILE A 49 -13.41 -3.07 -11.60
CA ILE A 49 -13.06 -3.51 -10.25
C ILE A 49 -12.72 -5.01 -10.29
N PRO A 50 -11.49 -5.41 -9.96
CA PRO A 50 -11.18 -6.83 -9.81
C PRO A 50 -11.98 -7.45 -8.65
N GLN A 51 -12.48 -8.68 -8.85
CA GLN A 51 -13.29 -9.37 -7.85
C GLN A 51 -12.62 -9.46 -6.46
N TYR A 52 -11.31 -9.66 -6.43
CA TYR A 52 -10.54 -9.75 -5.19
C TYR A 52 -10.64 -8.49 -4.31
N MET A 53 -11.02 -7.32 -4.86
CA MET A 53 -11.21 -6.10 -4.06
C MET A 53 -12.35 -6.27 -3.07
N PHE A 54 -13.45 -6.90 -3.47
CA PHE A 54 -14.59 -7.16 -2.59
C PHE A 54 -14.22 -8.16 -1.49
N ASP A 55 -13.43 -9.17 -1.83
CA ASP A 55 -12.94 -10.16 -0.88
C ASP A 55 -11.96 -9.51 0.13
N LEU A 56 -11.03 -8.68 -0.35
CA LEU A 56 -10.07 -7.94 0.47
C LEU A 56 -10.73 -6.93 1.43
N VAL A 57 -11.86 -6.31 1.07
CA VAL A 57 -12.59 -5.44 2.03
C VAL A 57 -13.02 -6.21 3.29
N SER A 58 -13.34 -7.50 3.14
CA SER A 58 -13.83 -8.35 4.23
C SER A 58 -12.75 -9.19 4.93
N ILE A 59 -11.50 -9.14 4.45
CA ILE A 59 -10.41 -10.00 4.90
C ILE A 59 -10.14 -9.83 6.39
N THR A 60 -10.00 -10.92 7.16
CA THR A 60 -9.73 -10.86 8.61
C THR A 60 -8.28 -11.15 9.00
N SER A 61 -7.52 -11.78 8.11
CA SER A 61 -6.14 -12.21 8.35
C SER A 61 -5.22 -11.85 7.19
N ALA A 62 -4.03 -11.36 7.52
CA ALA A 62 -2.97 -11.08 6.54
C ALA A 62 -2.59 -12.31 5.70
N GLY A 63 -2.70 -13.51 6.28
CA GLY A 63 -2.31 -14.76 5.63
C GLY A 63 -3.15 -15.12 4.40
N GLU A 64 -4.34 -14.53 4.26
CA GLU A 64 -5.25 -14.81 3.16
C GLU A 64 -5.04 -13.89 1.95
N ILE A 65 -4.24 -12.82 2.09
CA ILE A 65 -4.07 -11.79 1.04
C ILE A 65 -3.60 -12.44 -0.27
N SER A 66 -2.56 -13.27 -0.22
CA SER A 66 -2.01 -13.91 -1.43
C SER A 66 -3.02 -14.85 -2.10
N SER A 67 -3.81 -15.60 -1.32
CA SER A 67 -4.84 -16.47 -1.88
C SER A 67 -6.01 -15.70 -2.48
N ILE A 68 -6.38 -14.57 -1.89
CA ILE A 68 -7.46 -13.71 -2.38
C ILE A 68 -7.05 -13.02 -3.69
N ILE A 69 -5.83 -12.48 -3.75
CA ILE A 69 -5.34 -11.83 -4.98
C ILE A 69 -5.16 -12.85 -6.10
N GLY A 70 -4.70 -14.07 -5.78
CA GLY A 70 -4.66 -15.19 -6.74
C GLY A 70 -3.57 -15.09 -7.82
N PHE A 71 -2.74 -14.04 -7.80
CA PHE A 71 -1.58 -13.89 -8.67
C PHE A 71 -0.43 -13.19 -7.95
N SER A 72 0.79 -13.36 -8.49
CA SER A 72 1.96 -12.67 -7.98
C SER A 72 1.95 -11.21 -8.45
N VAL A 73 1.97 -10.28 -7.51
CA VAL A 73 2.22 -8.87 -7.81
C VAL A 73 3.72 -8.61 -7.75
N GLY A 74 4.25 -7.88 -8.73
CA GLY A 74 5.64 -7.45 -8.67
C GLY A 74 5.85 -6.58 -7.42
N GLY A 75 6.79 -6.99 -6.55
CA GLY A 75 7.15 -6.23 -5.36
C GLY A 75 7.87 -4.92 -5.70
N GLY A 76 7.82 -3.96 -4.77
CA GLY A 76 8.64 -2.76 -4.85
C GLY A 76 10.15 -3.08 -4.84
N SER A 77 10.97 -2.11 -5.26
CA SER A 77 12.42 -2.23 -5.06
C SER A 77 12.75 -2.24 -3.57
N ARG A 78 13.84 -2.90 -3.15
CA ARG A 78 14.31 -2.85 -1.75
C ARG A 78 14.46 -1.40 -1.24
N GLN A 79 14.89 -0.49 -2.11
CA GLN A 79 15.03 0.91 -1.75
C GLN A 79 13.68 1.64 -1.62
N GLU A 80 12.62 1.18 -2.30
CA GLU A 80 11.25 1.66 -2.11
C GLU A 80 10.68 1.16 -0.79
N ASP A 81 10.82 -0.14 -0.47
CA ASP A 81 10.42 -0.69 0.83
C ASP A 81 11.13 0.04 1.98
N ASN A 82 12.42 0.35 1.81
CA ASN A 82 13.20 1.13 2.77
C ASN A 82 12.60 2.51 3.05
N ALA A 83 12.07 3.17 2.02
CA ALA A 83 11.40 4.46 2.17
C ALA A 83 10.02 4.31 2.83
N LEU A 84 9.29 3.22 2.53
CA LEU A 84 8.00 2.92 3.16
C LEU A 84 8.13 2.65 4.67
N TYR A 85 9.20 1.99 5.12
CA TYR A 85 9.52 1.93 6.56
C TYR A 85 9.69 3.33 7.16
N GLY A 86 10.25 4.28 6.40
CA GLY A 86 10.35 5.68 6.82
C GLY A 86 8.98 6.33 7.04
N ILE A 87 7.99 5.99 6.21
CA ILE A 87 6.59 6.39 6.41
C ILE A 87 6.04 5.74 7.67
N ALA A 88 6.19 4.41 7.85
CA ALA A 88 5.70 3.70 9.03
C ALA A 88 6.22 4.31 10.34
N PHE A 89 7.53 4.53 10.45
CA PHE A 89 8.13 5.18 11.62
C PHE A 89 7.75 6.66 11.75
N GLY A 90 7.60 7.38 10.63
CA GLY A 90 7.09 8.75 10.64
C GLY A 90 5.69 8.84 11.25
N ARG A 91 4.86 7.82 11.01
CA ARG A 91 3.51 7.67 11.56
C ARG A 91 3.50 7.13 13.00
N GLY A 92 4.66 7.03 13.67
CA GLY A 92 4.76 6.57 15.05
C GLY A 92 4.47 5.08 15.26
N ARG A 93 4.56 4.26 14.21
CA ARG A 93 4.27 2.82 14.30
C ARG A 93 5.43 2.04 14.91
N ASP A 94 5.08 1.02 15.69
CA ASP A 94 6.01 0.01 16.18
C ASP A 94 6.18 -1.08 15.12
N VAL A 95 7.16 -0.88 14.24
CA VAL A 95 7.42 -1.76 13.10
C VAL A 95 8.09 -3.04 13.59
N PHE A 96 7.45 -4.18 13.37
CA PHE A 96 8.05 -5.50 13.62
C PHE A 96 9.24 -5.81 12.69
N ASP A 97 10.38 -6.20 13.27
CA ASP A 97 11.62 -6.66 12.62
C ASP A 97 12.06 -5.84 11.37
N PRO A 98 12.28 -4.51 11.52
CA PRO A 98 12.65 -3.66 10.41
C PRO A 98 14.10 -3.91 9.99
N PRO A 99 14.46 -3.74 8.70
CA PRO A 99 15.83 -3.94 8.22
C PRO A 99 16.85 -2.95 8.80
N PHE A 100 16.37 -1.84 9.39
CA PHE A 100 17.16 -0.82 10.07
C PHE A 100 16.27 0.06 10.95
N GLY A 101 16.90 0.86 11.82
CA GLY A 101 16.19 1.73 12.76
C GLY A 101 15.52 2.97 12.13
N PRO A 102 14.69 3.69 12.91
CA PRO A 102 13.89 4.83 12.44
C PRO A 102 14.69 5.93 11.74
N ALA A 103 15.88 6.26 12.23
CA ALA A 103 16.70 7.32 11.65
C ALA A 103 17.17 6.99 10.22
N GLN A 104 17.52 5.73 9.96
CA GLN A 104 17.94 5.28 8.63
C GLN A 104 16.75 5.19 7.68
N ALA A 105 15.59 4.75 8.18
CA ALA A 105 14.35 4.70 7.43
C ALA A 105 13.86 6.09 6.98
N LYS A 106 13.89 7.06 7.89
CA LYS A 106 13.54 8.46 7.56
C LYS A 106 14.49 9.04 6.51
N ARG A 107 15.80 8.77 6.61
CA ARG A 107 16.77 9.17 5.56
C ARG A 107 16.46 8.50 4.22
N ALA A 108 16.06 7.23 4.20
CA ALA A 108 15.67 6.54 2.98
C ALA A 108 14.45 7.19 2.32
N LEU A 109 13.45 7.61 3.12
CA LEU A 109 12.30 8.38 2.63
C LEU A 109 12.70 9.74 2.05
N HIS A 110 13.56 10.49 2.74
CA HIS A 110 14.03 11.81 2.26
C HIS A 110 14.78 11.74 0.93
N THR A 111 15.53 10.67 0.68
CA THR A 111 16.24 10.48 -0.60
C THR A 111 15.32 10.02 -1.74
N ARG A 112 14.06 9.71 -1.44
CA ARG A 112 13.05 9.21 -2.37
C ARG A 112 11.69 9.90 -2.19
N PRO A 113 11.59 11.22 -2.42
CA PRO A 113 10.34 11.96 -2.24
C PRO A 113 9.20 11.46 -3.14
N GLY A 114 9.52 10.79 -4.25
CA GLY A 114 8.52 10.15 -5.12
C GLY A 114 7.71 9.06 -4.42
N VAL A 115 8.28 8.35 -3.43
CA VAL A 115 7.55 7.34 -2.64
C VAL A 115 6.50 7.98 -1.77
N LEU A 116 6.85 9.09 -1.09
CA LEU A 116 5.90 9.84 -0.26
C LEU A 116 4.77 10.45 -1.10
N ARG A 117 5.10 11.01 -2.27
CA ARG A 117 4.10 11.51 -3.21
C ARG A 117 3.15 10.39 -3.65
N ARG A 118 3.70 9.25 -4.09
CA ARG A 118 2.91 8.09 -4.50
C ARG A 118 2.01 7.57 -3.38
N PHE A 119 2.51 7.53 -2.15
CA PHE A 119 1.71 7.15 -0.98
C PHE A 119 0.50 8.09 -0.80
N ARG A 120 0.71 9.41 -0.87
CA ARG A 120 -0.38 10.40 -0.77
C ARG A 120 -1.40 10.26 -1.91
N ASP A 121 -0.92 9.98 -3.13
CA ASP A 121 -1.79 9.79 -4.29
C ASP A 121 -2.63 8.51 -4.18
N VAL A 122 -2.05 7.42 -3.63
CA VAL A 122 -2.71 6.11 -3.48
C VAL A 122 -3.65 6.07 -2.27
N PHE A 123 -3.30 6.77 -1.19
CA PHE A 123 -4.08 6.81 0.05
C PHE A 123 -4.52 8.25 0.39
N PRO A 124 -5.39 8.88 -0.43
CA PRO A 124 -5.79 10.28 -0.23
C PRO A 124 -6.56 10.53 1.08
N PHE A 125 -6.99 9.46 1.75
CA PHE A 125 -7.70 9.50 3.03
C PHE A 125 -6.78 9.35 4.26
N ILE A 126 -5.46 9.18 4.07
CA ILE A 126 -4.48 9.13 5.16
C ILE A 126 -3.78 10.49 5.23
N GLU A 127 -4.02 11.21 6.32
CA GLU A 127 -3.30 12.45 6.61
C GLU A 127 -1.90 12.14 7.15
N LEU A 128 -0.88 12.77 6.56
CA LEU A 128 0.52 12.57 6.90
C LEU A 128 1.16 13.89 7.35
N GLU A 129 1.58 13.95 8.62
CA GLU A 129 2.34 15.05 9.21
C GLU A 129 3.86 14.76 9.23
N ILE A 130 4.39 14.23 8.11
CA ILE A 130 5.79 13.77 7.99
C ILE A 130 6.50 14.31 6.75
#